data_AF-A0A349MCW2-F1
#
_entry.id   AF-A0A349MCW2-F1
#
_cell.length_a   1.000
_cell.length_b   1.000
_cell.length_c   1.000
_cell.angle_alpha   90.00
_cell.angle_beta   90.00
_cell.angle_gamma   90.00
#
_symmetry.space_group_name_H-M   'P 1'
#
loop_
_entity.id
_entity.type
_entity.pdbx_description
1 polymer ?
#
loop_
_entity_poly.entity_id
_entity_poly.type
_entity_poly.pdbx_seq_one_letter_code
_entity_poly.pdbx_strand_id
1 'polypeptide(L)' 'AVLKSLMSLVFLEGNPTGIKAAMSHLGLCKCEMRLPLVSASKALQDKLYAAIAALDVPAK' A
#
# COMPACT_ATOMS: atom_id res chain seq x y z
N ALA A 1 -13.69 -7.21 -7.38
CA ALA A 1 -12.45 -8.01 -7.49
C ALA A 1 -11.21 -7.22 -7.07
N VAL A 2 -10.97 -6.03 -7.65
CA VAL A 2 -9.78 -5.18 -7.38
C VAL A 2 -9.62 -4.83 -5.91
N LEU A 3 -10.68 -4.39 -5.22
CA LEU A 3 -10.62 -4.08 -3.79
C LEU A 3 -10.12 -5.25 -2.94
N LYS A 4 -10.58 -6.48 -3.23
CA LYS A 4 -10.13 -7.68 -2.52
C LYS A 4 -8.63 -7.93 -2.74
N SER A 5 -8.14 -7.73 -3.97
CA SER A 5 -6.71 -7.82 -4.27
C SER A 5 -5.89 -6.78 -3.51
N LEU A 6 -6.35 -5.52 -3.47
CA LEU A 6 -5.70 -4.48 -2.68
C LEU A 6 -5.68 -4.82 -1.18
N MET A 7 -6.80 -5.31 -0.65
CA MET A 7 -6.88 -5.78 0.74
C MET A 7 -5.85 -6.88 1.02
N SER A 8 -5.69 -7.86 0.12
CA SER A 8 -4.64 -8.88 0.28
C SER A 8 -3.23 -8.30 0.25
N LEU A 9 -2.96 -7.33 -0.63
CA LEU A 9 -1.65 -6.68 -0.74
C LEU A 9 -1.28 -5.90 0.52
N VAL A 10 -2.21 -5.17 1.15
CA VAL A 10 -1.89 -4.35 2.33
C VAL A 10 -1.51 -5.17 3.57
N PHE A 11 -1.79 -6.49 3.58
CA PHE A 11 -1.38 -7.42 4.63
C PHE A 11 -0.18 -8.32 4.26
N LEU A 12 0.34 -8.22 3.02
CA LEU A 12 1.33 -9.17 2.50
C LEU A 12 2.66 -9.20 3.30
N GLU A 13 3.12 -8.04 3.77
CA GLU A 13 4.38 -7.89 4.53
C GLU A 13 4.14 -7.46 5.99
N GLY A 14 2.95 -7.77 6.51
CA GLY A 14 2.54 -7.41 7.87
C GLY A 14 1.97 -5.99 8.00
N ASN A 15 1.21 -5.77 9.06
CA ASN A 15 0.64 -4.47 9.41
C ASN A 15 1.62 -3.69 10.29
N PRO A 16 1.90 -2.39 10.06
CA PRO A 16 1.32 -1.45 9.08
C PRO A 16 2.08 -1.31 7.76
N THR A 17 2.98 -2.21 7.43
CA THR A 17 3.88 -2.13 6.27
C THR A 17 3.14 -1.83 4.97
N GLY A 18 2.16 -2.67 4.60
CA GLY A 18 1.45 -2.52 3.33
C GLY A 18 0.49 -1.32 3.28
N ILE A 19 -0.29 -1.08 4.33
CA ILE A 19 -1.24 0.04 4.35
C ILE A 19 -0.53 1.40 4.35
N LYS A 20 0.62 1.53 5.04
CA LYS A 20 1.37 2.79 5.05
C LYS A 20 2.02 3.07 3.70
N ALA A 21 2.48 2.04 2.98
CA ALA A 21 2.96 2.18 1.61
C ALA A 21 1.83 2.66 0.67
N ALA A 22 0.64 2.07 0.78
CA ALA A 22 -0.54 2.52 0.03
C ALA A 22 -0.90 3.99 0.33
N MET A 23 -0.94 4.38 1.60
CA MET A 23 -1.19 5.77 2.01
C MET A 23 -0.12 6.74 1.50
N SER A 24 1.14 6.29 1.43
CA SER A 24 2.23 7.10 0.88
C SER A 24 2.08 7.34 -0.63
N HIS A 25 1.61 6.35 -1.40
CA HIS A 25 1.29 6.55 -2.82
C HIS A 25 0.14 7.55 -3.04
N LEU A 26 -0.78 7.63 -2.07
CA LEU A 26 -1.87 8.61 -2.07
C LEU A 26 -1.44 10.00 -1.55
N GLY A 27 -0.16 10.20 -1.20
CA GLY A 27 0.35 11.47 -0.69
C GLY A 27 -0.09 11.81 0.73
N LEU A 28 -0.63 10.85 1.49
CA LEU A 28 -1.20 11.09 2.82
C LEU A 28 -0.15 11.06 3.95
N CYS A 29 0.94 10.31 3.77
CA CYS A 29 2.03 10.22 4.74
C CYS A 29 3.34 9.77 4.07
N LYS A 30 4.45 9.77 4.82
CA LYS A 30 5.72 9.19 4.39
C LYS A 30 5.74 7.68 4.61
N CYS A 31 6.37 6.91 3.71
CA CYS A 31 6.60 5.48 3.86
C CYS A 31 7.76 5.13 4.83
N GLU A 32 7.74 5.73 6.02
CA GLU A 32 8.73 5.54 7.08
C GLU A 32 8.19 4.66 8.21
N MET A 33 9.00 3.68 8.63
CA MET A 33 8.69 2.77 9.73
C MET A 33 9.66 2.95 10.89
N ARG A 34 9.22 2.56 12.08
CA ARG A 34 10.10 2.40 13.24
C ARG A 34 10.39 0.93 13.43
N LEU A 35 11.65 0.63 13.74
CA LEU A 35 12.05 -0.73 14.08
C LEU A 35 11.17 -1.26 15.24
N PRO A 36 10.83 -2.57 15.25
CA PRO A 36 11.37 -3.63 14.39
C PRO A 36 10.76 -3.70 12.99
N LEU A 37 9.79 -2.85 12.66
CA LEU A 37 9.14 -2.84 11.35
C LEU A 37 10.02 -2.17 10.30
N VAL A 38 9.95 -2.69 9.07
CA VAL A 38 10.69 -2.19 7.92
C VAL A 38 9.72 -1.72 6.84
N SER A 39 10.16 -0.80 5.98
CA SER A 39 9.34 -0.32 4.86
C SER A 39 9.03 -1.46 3.89
N ALA A 40 7.90 -1.34 3.19
CA ALA A 40 7.47 -2.33 2.21
C ALA A 40 8.54 -2.54 1.13
N SER A 41 8.73 -3.78 0.69
CA SER A 41 9.63 -4.10 -0.40
C SER A 41 9.23 -3.35 -1.67
N LYS A 42 10.20 -3.08 -2.56
CA LYS A 42 9.93 -2.45 -3.85
C LYS A 42 8.85 -3.21 -4.63
N ALA A 43 8.89 -4.54 -4.59
CA ALA A 43 7.91 -5.38 -5.26
C ALA A 43 6.49 -5.21 -4.71
N LEU A 44 6.32 -5.05 -3.39
CA LEU A 44 5.00 -4.76 -2.80
C LEU A 44 4.56 -3.33 -3.13
N GLN A 45 5.45 -2.34 -3.09
CA GLN A 45 5.13 -0.95 -3.49
C GLN A 45 4.62 -0.87 -4.93
N ASP A 46 5.31 -1.51 -5.88
CA ASP A 46 4.92 -1.53 -7.29
C ASP A 46 3.52 -2.17 -7.49
N LYS A 47 3.22 -3.27 -6.76
CA LYS A 47 1.90 -3.93 -6.78
C LYS A 47 0.80 -3.06 -6.17
N LEU A 48 1.09 -2.39 -5.05
CA LEU A 48 0.14 -1.50 -4.38
C LEU A 48 -0.21 -0.32 -5.29
N TYR A 49 0.79 0.32 -5.92
CA TYR A 49 0.57 1.41 -6.86
C TYR A 49 -0.34 0.99 -8.02
N ALA A 50 -0.05 -0.14 -8.67
CA ALA A 50 -0.87 -0.66 -9.76
C ALA A 50 -2.31 -1.00 -9.30
N ALA A 51 -2.47 -1.61 -8.11
CA ALA A 51 -3.78 -1.96 -7.57
C ALA A 51 -4.62 -0.72 -7.20
N ILE A 52 -3.98 0.33 -6.68
CA ILE A 52 -4.63 1.62 -6.38
C ILE A 52 -5.07 2.29 -7.68
N ALA A 53 -4.20 2.35 -8.70
CA ALA A 53 -4.52 2.96 -9.98
C ALA A 53 -5.66 2.24 -10.73
N ALA A 54 -5.84 0.94 -10.48
CA ALA A 54 -6.93 0.14 -11.04
C ALA A 54 -8.27 0.29 -10.29
N LEU A 55 -8.32 1.05 -9.18
CA LEU A 55 -9.57 1.34 -8.49
C LEU A 55 -10.34 2.43 -9.25
N ASP A 56 -11.57 2.12 -9.64
CA ASP A 56 -12.51 3.09 -10.19
C ASP A 56 -13.18 3.87 -9.04
N VAL A 57 -12.43 4.78 -8.43
CA VAL A 57 -12.92 5.66 -7.36
C VAL A 57 -12.75 7.10 -7.83
N PRO A 58 -13.82 7.92 -7.82
CA PRO A 58 -13.72 9.31 -8.18
C PRO A 58 -12.75 10.02 -7.24
N ALA A 59 -11.84 10.81 -7.79
CA ALA A 59 -11.04 11.73 -7.00
C ALA A 59 -11.98 12.65 -6.20
N LYS A 60 -11.70 12.80 -4.91
CA LYS A 60 -12.45 13.68 -4.03
C LYS A 60 -12.08 15.14 -4.28
#